data_AF-A0A1G2Z5J9-F1
#
_entry.id   AF-A0A1G2Z5J9-F1
#
_cell.length_a   1.000
_cell.length_b   1.000
_cell.length_c   1.000
_cell.angle_alpha   90.00
_cell.angle_beta   90.00
_cell.angle_gamma   90.00
#
_symmetry.space_group_name_H-M   'P 1'
#
loop_
_entity.id
_entity.type
_entity.pdbx_description
1 polymer ?
#
loop_
_entity_poly.entity_id
_entity_poly.type
_entity_poly.pdbx_seq_one_letter_code
_entity_poly.pdbx_strand_id
1 'polypeptide(L)'
;MKARVIGIVTALCLVAPLLARVPVGGTKIALDQKTHFAPVHIYLDSGSKPLAAYQFELKATSGQIKIVGVEGGEHPAFKEAPYYDPAALMNDRIIIAAFNTGDNLPQGRTRIATIHLQILGDAEPEYALKLIVAVDDDGQEVPAKLNVQTGENK
;
A
#
# COMPACT_ATOMS: atom_id res chain seq x y z
N MET A 1 77.39 -40.44 30.43
CA MET A 1 76.79 -39.14 30.07
C MET A 1 75.28 -39.30 30.09
N LYS A 2 74.59 -39.05 31.21
CA LYS A 2 73.95 -37.80 31.66
C LYS A 2 72.89 -37.24 30.69
N ALA A 3 71.63 -37.35 31.14
CA ALA A 3 70.36 -36.94 30.55
C ALA A 3 69.99 -35.46 30.81
N ARG A 4 69.01 -34.91 30.04
CA ARG A 4 68.03 -33.86 30.43
C ARG A 4 66.79 -33.99 29.52
N VAL A 5 65.68 -34.61 29.96
CA VAL A 5 64.53 -34.12 30.76
C VAL A 5 63.60 -33.17 30.00
N ILE A 6 62.40 -33.69 29.73
CA ILE A 6 61.21 -33.11 29.11
C ILE A 6 60.45 -32.28 30.16
N GLY A 7 60.05 -31.06 29.81
CA GLY A 7 59.17 -30.22 30.63
C GLY A 7 57.73 -30.27 30.13
N ILE A 8 56.85 -30.90 30.90
CA ILE A 8 55.39 -30.84 30.77
C ILE A 8 54.89 -29.83 31.80
N VAL A 9 54.12 -28.83 31.38
CA VAL A 9 53.30 -28.02 32.28
C VAL A 9 51.87 -28.06 31.76
N THR A 10 51.07 -28.95 32.35
CA THR A 10 49.62 -29.03 32.13
C THR A 10 48.95 -28.19 33.22
N ALA A 11 48.42 -27.03 32.85
CA ALA A 11 47.65 -26.18 33.75
C ALA A 11 46.20 -26.69 33.86
N LEU A 12 45.82 -27.07 35.07
CA LEU A 12 44.49 -27.52 35.47
C LEU A 12 43.65 -26.28 35.84
N CYS A 13 42.64 -25.94 35.04
CA CYS A 13 41.64 -24.92 35.39
C CYS A 13 40.29 -25.56 35.73
N LEU A 14 39.83 -25.27 36.94
CA LEU A 14 38.58 -25.70 37.57
C LEU A 14 37.33 -25.32 36.76
N VAL A 15 36.42 -26.28 36.61
CA VAL A 15 35.07 -26.07 36.07
C VAL A 15 34.11 -25.77 37.22
N ALA A 16 33.54 -24.57 37.24
CA ALA A 16 32.41 -24.21 38.11
C ALA A 16 31.11 -24.28 37.29
N PRO A 17 30.03 -24.93 37.76
CA PRO A 17 28.76 -24.91 37.03
C PRO A 17 28.00 -23.63 37.41
N LEU A 18 28.10 -22.60 36.56
CA LEU A 18 27.21 -21.45 36.66
C LEU A 18 25.84 -21.87 36.09
N LEU A 19 24.85 -22.00 36.98
CA LEU A 19 23.45 -22.14 36.62
C LEU A 19 23.00 -20.90 35.84
N ALA A 20 23.13 -20.95 34.52
CA ALA A 20 22.51 -19.96 33.63
C ALA A 20 20.99 -20.17 33.69
N ARG A 21 20.31 -19.27 34.42
CA ARG A 21 18.86 -19.11 34.33
C ARG A 21 18.51 -18.81 32.87
N VAL A 22 17.87 -19.76 32.20
CA VAL A 22 17.21 -19.50 30.91
C VAL A 22 16.12 -18.46 31.19
N PRO A 23 16.13 -17.28 30.54
CA PRO A 23 14.99 -16.39 30.64
C PRO A 23 13.84 -17.12 29.95
N VAL A 24 12.81 -17.49 30.72
CA VAL A 24 11.50 -17.85 30.17
C VAL A 24 11.03 -16.61 29.44
N GLY A 25 11.23 -16.60 28.12
CA GLY A 25 10.73 -15.56 27.25
C GLY A 25 9.22 -15.49 27.44
N GLY A 26 8.77 -14.43 28.11
CA GLY A 26 7.36 -14.17 28.26
C GLY A 26 6.72 -14.17 26.89
N THR A 27 5.70 -15.00 26.72
CA THR A 27 4.83 -14.98 25.55
C THR A 27 4.32 -13.56 25.40
N LYS A 28 4.88 -12.80 24.46
CA LYS A 28 4.25 -11.58 23.99
C LYS A 28 2.92 -12.04 23.42
N ILE A 29 1.83 -11.79 24.14
CA ILE A 29 0.50 -11.84 23.56
C ILE A 29 0.52 -10.75 22.50
N ALA A 30 0.78 -11.12 21.25
CA ALA A 30 0.47 -10.27 20.13
C ALA A 30 -1.04 -10.08 20.21
N LEU A 31 -1.47 -8.87 20.61
CA LEU A 31 -2.86 -8.47 20.44
C LEU A 31 -3.16 -8.71 18.96
N ASP A 32 -4.04 -9.67 18.69
CA ASP A 32 -4.43 -10.04 17.34
C ASP A 32 -5.11 -8.81 16.72
N GLN A 33 -4.35 -8.00 16.00
CA GLN A 33 -4.89 -6.80 15.39
C GLN A 33 -5.89 -7.26 14.33
N LYS A 34 -7.17 -7.01 14.61
CA LYS A 34 -8.26 -7.30 13.69
C LYS A 34 -7.90 -6.77 12.31
N THR A 35 -7.90 -7.65 11.33
CA THR A 35 -7.53 -7.33 9.95
C THR A 35 -8.71 -7.64 9.06
N HIS A 36 -9.09 -6.70 8.21
CA HIS A 36 -10.10 -6.92 7.19
C HIS A 36 -9.68 -6.26 5.87
N PHE A 37 -10.34 -6.64 4.78
CA PHE A 37 -10.08 -6.11 3.45
C PHE A 37 -11.30 -5.35 2.97
N ALA A 38 -11.09 -4.21 2.33
CA ALA A 38 -12.16 -3.41 1.76
C ALA A 38 -11.71 -2.77 0.44
N PRO A 39 -12.60 -2.67 -0.56
CA PRO A 39 -12.37 -1.87 -1.74
C PRO A 39 -12.69 -0.39 -1.47
N VAL A 40 -11.96 0.47 -2.15
CA VAL A 40 -12.25 1.90 -2.29
C VAL A 40 -12.38 2.21 -3.77
N HIS A 41 -13.56 2.68 -4.17
CA HIS A 41 -13.84 3.05 -5.55
C HIS A 41 -13.60 4.54 -5.79
N ILE A 42 -12.85 4.86 -6.84
CA ILE A 42 -12.56 6.24 -7.24
C ILE A 42 -13.37 6.56 -8.49
N TYR A 43 -14.19 7.60 -8.39
CA TYR A 43 -14.97 8.14 -9.50
C TYR A 43 -14.40 9.48 -9.94
N LEU A 44 -14.40 9.70 -11.24
CA LEU A 44 -14.10 10.98 -11.86
C LEU A 44 -15.29 11.39 -12.73
N ASP A 45 -15.74 12.63 -12.53
CA ASP A 45 -16.78 13.25 -13.35
C ASP A 45 -16.16 14.35 -14.23
N SER A 46 -16.08 14.10 -15.54
CA SER A 46 -15.58 15.04 -16.56
C SER A 46 -16.70 15.88 -17.21
N GLY A 47 -17.94 15.80 -16.70
CA GLY A 47 -19.08 16.49 -17.28
C GLY A 47 -19.35 16.04 -18.72
N SER A 48 -19.46 16.97 -19.66
CA SER A 48 -19.67 16.65 -21.09
C SER A 48 -18.37 16.46 -21.88
N LYS A 49 -17.20 16.53 -21.23
CA LYS A 49 -15.91 16.38 -21.90
C LYS A 49 -15.46 14.92 -21.89
N PRO A 50 -14.92 14.39 -23.01
CA PRO A 50 -14.31 13.07 -23.00
C PRO A 50 -13.09 13.08 -22.05
N LEU A 51 -12.92 12.02 -21.26
CA LEU A 51 -11.76 11.87 -20.39
C LEU A 51 -10.72 10.98 -21.09
N ALA A 52 -9.62 11.58 -21.54
CA ALA A 52 -8.52 10.86 -22.18
C ALA A 52 -7.43 10.45 -21.20
N ALA A 53 -7.09 11.30 -20.23
CA ALA A 53 -6.13 10.94 -19.19
C ALA A 53 -6.45 11.59 -17.85
N TYR A 54 -5.95 10.96 -16.79
CA TYR A 54 -6.07 11.49 -15.44
C TYR A 54 -4.85 11.14 -14.60
N GLN A 55 -4.63 11.95 -13.56
CA GLN A 55 -3.77 11.60 -12.45
C GLN A 55 -4.38 12.10 -11.15
N PHE A 56 -4.34 11.27 -10.10
CA PHE A 56 -4.80 11.64 -8.78
C PHE A 56 -3.92 11.05 -7.68
N GLU A 57 -4.05 11.62 -6.49
CA GLU A 57 -3.45 11.11 -5.26
C GLU A 57 -4.55 10.73 -4.27
N LEU A 58 -4.45 9.52 -3.71
CA LEU A 58 -5.20 9.09 -2.53
C LEU A 58 -4.22 8.95 -1.37
N LYS A 59 -4.59 9.46 -0.19
CA LYS A 59 -3.83 9.30 1.03
C LYS A 59 -4.77 9.03 2.21
N ALA A 60 -4.48 8.01 3.02
CA ALA A 60 -5.17 7.86 4.30
C ALA A 60 -4.79 8.99 5.26
N THR A 61 -5.79 9.62 5.87
CA THR A 61 -5.60 10.67 6.89
C THR A 61 -5.80 10.15 8.31
N SER A 62 -6.44 8.99 8.45
CA SER A 62 -6.63 8.25 9.70
C SER A 62 -6.76 6.75 9.39
N GLY A 63 -6.70 5.92 10.44
CA GLY A 63 -6.66 4.46 10.30
C GLY A 63 -5.29 3.95 9.84
N GLN A 64 -5.07 2.64 10.00
CA GLN A 64 -3.86 1.98 9.51
C GLN A 64 -4.26 1.11 8.32
N ILE A 65 -3.69 1.41 7.15
CA ILE A 65 -3.99 0.68 5.92
C ILE A 65 -2.73 0.10 5.30
N LYS A 66 -2.91 -0.86 4.40
CA LYS A 66 -1.94 -1.19 3.36
C LYS A 66 -2.68 -1.26 2.04
N ILE A 67 -2.12 -0.66 1.02
CA ILE A 67 -2.65 -0.77 -0.34
C ILE A 67 -2.10 -2.08 -0.92
N VAL A 68 -3.00 -3.01 -1.24
CA VAL A 68 -2.64 -4.39 -1.63
C VAL A 68 -3.02 -4.72 -3.07
N GLY A 69 -3.73 -3.84 -3.76
CA GLY A 69 -4.09 -4.02 -5.16
C GLY A 69 -4.72 -2.78 -5.76
N VAL A 70 -4.65 -2.68 -7.09
CA VAL A 70 -5.33 -1.65 -7.89
C VAL A 70 -5.93 -2.32 -9.11
N GLU A 71 -7.22 -2.09 -9.33
CA GLU A 71 -7.96 -2.49 -10.53
C GLU A 71 -8.33 -1.25 -11.34
N GLY A 72 -8.55 -1.45 -12.63
CA GLY A 72 -9.05 -0.41 -13.53
C GLY A 72 -10.49 0.03 -13.25
N GLY A 73 -10.94 0.93 -14.10
CA GLY A 73 -12.28 1.48 -14.11
C GLY A 73 -13.32 0.59 -14.79
N GLU A 74 -14.57 1.06 -14.78
CA GLU A 74 -15.70 0.37 -15.41
C GLU A 74 -15.76 0.59 -16.93
N HIS A 75 -15.27 1.73 -17.42
CA HIS A 75 -15.26 2.05 -18.85
C HIS A 75 -14.13 1.30 -19.56
N PRO A 76 -14.34 0.74 -20.77
CA PRO A 76 -13.31 0.01 -21.51
C PRO A 76 -11.98 0.77 -21.69
N ALA A 77 -12.05 2.10 -21.82
CA ALA A 77 -10.88 2.98 -21.95
C ALA A 77 -9.90 2.87 -20.76
N PHE A 78 -10.40 2.53 -19.57
CA PHE A 78 -9.63 2.47 -18.33
C PHE A 78 -9.74 1.10 -17.63
N LYS A 79 -10.09 0.05 -18.36
CA LYS A 79 -10.32 -1.29 -17.79
C LYS A 79 -9.07 -1.92 -17.17
N GLU A 80 -7.92 -1.68 -17.78
CA GLU A 80 -6.64 -2.21 -17.27
C GLU A 80 -6.21 -1.46 -16.01
N ALA A 81 -5.45 -2.14 -15.14
CA ALA A 81 -4.94 -1.54 -13.93
C ALA A 81 -4.09 -0.29 -14.28
N PRO A 82 -4.38 0.88 -13.69
CA PRO A 82 -3.65 2.10 -13.97
C PRO A 82 -2.21 2.01 -13.44
N TYR A 83 -1.33 2.85 -13.98
CA TYR A 83 0.02 2.99 -13.46
C TYR A 83 -0.02 3.70 -12.10
N TYR A 84 0.91 3.35 -11.22
CA TYR A 84 1.07 4.01 -9.93
C TYR A 84 2.53 4.15 -9.54
N ASP A 85 2.84 5.12 -8.69
CA ASP A 85 4.17 5.30 -8.09
C ASP A 85 4.37 4.34 -6.90
N PRO A 86 5.22 3.31 -7.01
CA PRO A 86 5.43 2.37 -5.90
C PRO A 86 6.12 3.02 -4.70
N ALA A 87 6.89 4.10 -4.89
CA ALA A 87 7.54 4.81 -3.80
C ALA A 87 6.53 5.56 -2.93
N ALA A 88 5.37 5.93 -3.49
CA ALA A 88 4.30 6.58 -2.74
C ALA A 88 3.67 5.65 -1.68
N LEU A 89 3.71 4.33 -1.88
CA LEU A 89 3.05 3.33 -1.03
C LEU A 89 3.53 3.33 0.43
N MET A 90 4.76 3.79 0.70
CA MET A 90 5.35 3.73 2.06
C MET A 90 4.67 4.63 3.10
N ASN A 91 3.67 5.44 2.72
CA ASN A 91 3.02 6.43 3.59
C ASN A 91 1.49 6.40 3.46
N ASP A 92 0.90 5.21 3.33
CA ASP A 92 -0.55 5.02 3.17
C ASP A 92 -1.13 5.88 2.04
N ARG A 93 -0.33 6.01 0.98
CA ARG A 93 -0.50 6.96 -0.11
C ARG A 93 -0.27 6.26 -1.43
N ILE A 94 -1.02 6.65 -2.45
CA ILE A 94 -0.82 6.21 -3.82
C ILE A 94 -1.08 7.36 -4.78
N ILE A 95 -0.24 7.46 -5.80
CA ILE A 95 -0.44 8.37 -6.93
C ILE A 95 -0.71 7.47 -8.13
N ILE A 96 -1.87 7.65 -8.75
CA ILE A 96 -2.36 6.82 -9.85
C ILE A 96 -2.53 7.67 -11.09
N ALA A 97 -2.11 7.15 -12.24
CA ALA A 97 -2.32 7.75 -13.55
C ALA A 97 -2.74 6.70 -14.59
N ALA A 98 -3.61 7.10 -15.50
CA ALA A 98 -3.89 6.35 -16.71
C ALA A 98 -4.25 7.29 -17.85
N PHE A 99 -4.10 6.79 -19.08
CA PHE A 99 -4.51 7.47 -20.29
C PHE A 99 -5.06 6.49 -21.32
N ASN A 100 -5.85 6.99 -22.25
CA ASN A 100 -6.32 6.29 -23.43
C ASN A 100 -6.35 7.28 -24.62
N THR A 101 -5.91 6.82 -25.79
CA THR A 101 -5.84 7.64 -27.02
C THR A 101 -6.84 7.19 -28.08
N GLY A 102 -7.79 6.32 -27.73
CA GLY A 102 -8.84 5.87 -28.64
C GLY A 102 -10.05 6.81 -28.63
N ASP A 103 -10.95 6.60 -29.58
CA ASP A 103 -12.08 7.52 -29.82
C ASP A 103 -13.28 7.26 -28.89
N ASN A 104 -13.32 6.13 -28.19
CA ASN A 104 -14.39 5.76 -27.26
C ASN A 104 -13.96 6.06 -25.81
N LEU A 105 -14.16 7.31 -25.39
CA LEU A 105 -13.78 7.82 -24.07
C LEU A 105 -15.02 8.08 -23.20
N PRO A 106 -14.94 7.85 -21.87
CA PRO A 106 -16.06 8.13 -21.00
C PRO A 106 -16.29 9.64 -20.88
N GLN A 107 -17.56 9.99 -20.68
CA GLN A 107 -18.01 11.31 -20.30
C GLN A 107 -18.83 11.20 -19.01
N GLY A 108 -18.90 12.27 -18.24
CA GLY A 108 -19.62 12.33 -16.97
C GLY A 108 -18.93 11.52 -15.89
N ARG A 109 -19.70 11.10 -14.89
CA ARG A 109 -19.21 10.30 -13.77
C ARG A 109 -18.92 8.87 -14.21
N THR A 110 -17.67 8.44 -14.08
CA THR A 110 -17.27 7.04 -14.27
C THR A 110 -16.33 6.57 -13.17
N ARG A 111 -16.40 5.29 -12.80
CA ARG A 111 -15.39 4.67 -11.93
C ARG A 111 -14.09 4.51 -12.73
N ILE A 112 -13.02 5.13 -12.27
CA ILE A 112 -11.71 5.11 -12.94
C ILE A 112 -10.72 4.12 -12.32
N ALA A 113 -10.91 3.75 -11.05
CA ALA A 113 -10.08 2.77 -10.36
C ALA A 113 -10.81 2.16 -9.15
N THR A 114 -10.42 0.94 -8.79
CA THR A 114 -10.69 0.36 -7.46
C THR A 114 -9.36 0.10 -6.76
N ILE A 115 -9.24 0.57 -5.52
CA ILE A 115 -8.06 0.39 -4.68
C ILE A 115 -8.41 -0.61 -3.58
N HIS A 116 -7.65 -1.70 -3.49
CA HIS A 116 -7.85 -2.74 -2.50
C HIS A 116 -6.99 -2.47 -1.28
N LEU A 117 -7.63 -2.40 -0.12
CA LEU A 117 -6.99 -2.09 1.14
C LEU A 117 -7.01 -3.29 2.07
N GLN A 118 -5.90 -3.51 2.77
CA GLN A 118 -5.87 -4.22 4.04
C GLN A 118 -5.97 -3.18 5.16
N ILE A 119 -6.99 -3.27 5.99
CA ILE A 119 -7.23 -2.35 7.11
C ILE A 119 -6.86 -3.05 8.42
N LEU A 120 -6.07 -2.38 9.25
CA LEU A 120 -5.56 -2.88 10.53
C LEU A 120 -6.26 -2.18 11.70
N GLY A 121 -6.81 -2.96 12.62
CA GLY A 121 -7.57 -2.49 13.77
C GLY A 121 -9.06 -2.28 13.48
N ASP A 122 -9.75 -1.62 14.41
CA ASP A 122 -11.19 -1.34 14.34
C ASP A 122 -11.51 0.09 13.84
N ALA A 123 -10.50 0.94 13.63
CA ALA A 123 -10.71 2.31 13.17
C ALA A 123 -10.94 2.34 11.65
N GLU A 124 -12.11 2.82 11.25
CA GLU A 124 -12.43 3.05 9.84
C GLU A 124 -11.48 4.13 9.26
N PRO A 125 -10.81 3.88 8.12
CA PRO A 125 -9.90 4.88 7.57
C PRO A 125 -10.65 6.03 6.88
N GLU A 126 -10.13 7.24 7.06
CA GLU A 126 -10.51 8.41 6.26
C GLU A 126 -9.48 8.69 5.18
N TYR A 127 -9.92 9.31 4.08
CA TYR A 127 -9.07 9.54 2.91
C TYR A 127 -9.11 10.99 2.45
N ALA A 128 -7.93 11.52 2.15
CA ALA A 128 -7.76 12.70 1.31
C ALA A 128 -7.62 12.27 -0.14
N LEU A 129 -8.41 12.88 -1.01
CA LEU A 129 -8.38 12.65 -2.46
C LEU A 129 -8.06 13.97 -3.16
N LYS A 130 -7.00 13.97 -3.98
CA LYS A 130 -6.55 15.14 -4.73
C LYS A 130 -6.47 14.81 -6.21
N LEU A 131 -7.22 15.54 -7.03
CA LEU A 131 -7.04 15.52 -8.47
C LEU A 131 -5.76 16.30 -8.81
N ILE A 132 -4.86 15.68 -9.57
CA ILE A 132 -3.64 16.32 -10.06
C ILE A 132 -3.90 16.88 -11.46
N VAL A 133 -4.46 16.07 -12.36
CA VAL A 133 -4.86 16.50 -13.71
C VAL A 133 -5.97 15.62 -14.25
N ALA A 134 -6.81 16.19 -15.11
CA ALA A 134 -7.72 15.47 -16.01
C ALA A 134 -7.68 16.18 -17.37
N VAL A 135 -7.54 15.42 -18.46
CA VAL A 135 -7.46 15.98 -19.82
C VAL A 135 -8.43 15.33 -20.79
N ASP A 136 -8.84 16.08 -21.79
CA ASP A 136 -9.60 15.59 -22.95
C ASP A 136 -8.72 14.99 -24.05
N ASP A 137 -9.36 14.52 -25.11
CA ASP A 137 -8.74 13.91 -26.30
C ASP A 137 -7.87 14.87 -27.12
N ASP A 138 -8.05 16.18 -26.94
CA ASP A 138 -7.18 17.24 -27.48
C ASP A 138 -5.97 17.54 -26.56
N GLY A 139 -5.85 16.82 -25.44
CA GLY A 139 -4.82 17.03 -24.42
C GLY A 139 -5.00 18.31 -23.61
N GLN A 140 -6.20 18.91 -23.62
CA GLN A 140 -6.51 20.09 -22.82
C GLN A 140 -7.03 19.70 -21.45
N GLU A 141 -6.62 20.44 -20.41
CA GLU A 141 -7.16 20.21 -19.08
C GLU A 141 -8.66 20.50 -19.02
N VAL A 142 -9.41 19.61 -18.36
CA VAL A 142 -10.85 19.73 -18.20
C VAL A 142 -11.23 19.93 -16.73
N PRO A 143 -12.26 20.75 -16.44
CA PRO A 143 -12.84 20.78 -15.11
C PRO A 143 -13.42 19.39 -14.78
N ALA A 144 -12.86 18.75 -13.75
CA ALA A 144 -13.31 17.44 -13.31
C ALA A 144 -13.40 17.37 -11.78
N LYS A 145 -14.24 16.46 -11.29
CA LYS A 145 -14.44 16.22 -9.85
C LYS A 145 -14.15 14.77 -9.52
N LEU A 146 -13.40 14.58 -8.44
CA LEU A 146 -13.17 13.26 -7.86
C LEU A 146 -14.14 12.98 -6.72
N ASN A 147 -14.55 11.72 -6.59
CA ASN A 147 -15.32 11.21 -5.47
C ASN A 147 -14.81 9.84 -5.05
N VAL A 148 -14.77 9.62 -3.74
CA VAL A 148 -14.44 8.33 -3.13
C VAL A 148 -15.72 7.65 -2.64
N GLN A 149 -15.82 6.35 -2.85
CA GLN A 149 -16.89 5.52 -2.30
C GLN A 149 -16.28 4.28 -1.63
N THR A 150 -16.60 4.07 -0.37
CA THR A 150 -16.14 2.92 0.43
C THR A 150 -17.18 1.79 0.42
N GLY A 151 -16.70 0.56 0.59
CA GLY A 151 -17.55 -0.63 0.73
C GLY A 151 -18.09 -1.20 -0.58
N GLU A 152 -18.81 -2.33 -0.49
CA GLU A 152 -19.34 -3.08 -1.63
C GLU A 152 -20.64 -2.53 -2.23
N ASN A 153 -21.04 -1.29 -1.92
CA ASN A 153 -22.35 -0.78 -2.33
C ASN A 153 -22.48 -0.76 -3.86
N LYS A 154 -23.16 -1.80 -4.36
CA LYS A 154 -23.69 -1.96 -5.72
C LYS A 154 -24.84 -1.00 -5.97
#